data_AF-A0A534C4W7-F1
#
_entry.id   AF-A0A534C4W7-F1
#
_cell.length_a   1.000
_cell.length_b   1.000
_cell.length_c   1.000
_cell.angle_alpha   90.00
_cell.angle_beta   90.00
_cell.angle_gamma   90.00
#
_symmetry.space_group_name_H-M   'P 1'
#
loop_
_entity.id
_entity.type
_entity.pdbx_description
1 polymer ?
#
loop_
_entity_poly.entity_id
_entity_poly.type
_entity_poly.pdbx_seq_one_letter_code
_entity_poly.pdbx_strand_id
1 'polypeptide(L)'
;MRTEGIAARSAGKAELRQALIDAERHTWSILADLAPAQWQVPYHAGINPPLWELGHVAWFMEWWVLRESQAAAGVHTAAGRPSLLSGADAWFDSARVAHRDRWLLDLPSLAAVRDYFSAVHDGVRAK
;
A
#
# COMPACT_ATOMS: atom_id res chain seq x y z
N MET A 1 7.07 2.24 -22.48
CA MET A 1 6.06 1.95 -21.42
C MET A 1 5.12 0.76 -21.70
N ARG A 2 5.04 0.16 -22.90
CA ARG A 2 4.21 -1.05 -23.14
C ARG A 2 4.88 -2.39 -22.81
N THR A 3 6.18 -2.40 -22.50
CA THR A 3 7.00 -3.63 -22.43
C THR A 3 7.09 -4.23 -21.02
N GLU A 4 7.03 -3.39 -19.98
CA GLU A 4 7.23 -3.82 -18.58
C GLU A 4 6.10 -4.71 -18.06
N GLY A 5 4.84 -4.39 -18.40
CA GLY A 5 3.69 -5.16 -17.93
C GLY A 5 3.60 -6.58 -18.48
N ILE A 6 4.15 -6.84 -19.68
CA ILE A 6 4.24 -8.20 -20.24
C ILE A 6 5.43 -8.96 -19.62
N ALA A 7 6.59 -8.30 -19.48
CA ALA A 7 7.77 -8.88 -18.85
C ALA A 7 7.50 -9.30 -17.39
N ALA A 8 6.75 -8.49 -16.62
CA ALA A 8 6.37 -8.80 -15.25
C ALA A 8 5.50 -10.06 -15.12
N ARG A 9 4.72 -10.42 -16.16
CA ARG A 9 3.86 -11.62 -16.14
C ARG A 9 4.63 -12.93 -16.33
N SER A 10 5.87 -12.85 -16.82
CA SER A 10 6.77 -13.99 -17.01
C SER A 10 8.02 -13.94 -16.11
N ALA A 11 8.12 -12.94 -15.24
CA ALA A 11 9.29 -12.73 -14.39
C ALA A 11 9.44 -13.83 -13.34
N GLY A 12 10.68 -14.26 -13.12
CA GLY A 12 11.04 -15.21 -12.07
C GLY A 12 11.02 -14.59 -10.67
N LYS A 13 11.09 -15.42 -9.64
CA LYS A 13 11.08 -14.98 -8.22
C LYS A 13 12.15 -13.92 -7.91
N ALA A 14 13.37 -14.09 -8.44
CA ALA A 14 14.47 -13.15 -8.21
C ALA A 14 14.21 -11.78 -8.88
N GLU A 15 13.66 -11.77 -10.09
CA GLU A 15 13.34 -10.55 -10.83
C GLU A 15 12.19 -9.79 -10.16
N LEU A 16 11.13 -10.49 -9.73
CA LEU A 16 10.03 -9.88 -8.98
C LEU A 16 10.50 -9.31 -7.64
N ARG A 17 11.40 -10.00 -6.93
CA ARG A 17 12.01 -9.47 -5.70
C ARG A 17 12.80 -8.20 -5.97
N GLN A 18 13.58 -8.16 -7.05
CA GLN A 18 14.35 -6.97 -7.40
C GLN A 18 13.42 -5.81 -7.77
N ALA A 19 12.39 -6.06 -8.58
CA ALA A 19 11.39 -5.06 -8.94
C ALA A 19 10.67 -4.48 -7.71
N LEU A 20 10.36 -5.30 -6.71
CA LEU A 20 9.79 -4.87 -5.44
C LEU A 20 10.74 -3.93 -4.67
N ILE A 21 12.03 -4.28 -4.57
CA ILE A 21 13.05 -3.43 -3.93
C ILE A 21 13.20 -2.09 -4.67
N ASP A 22 13.17 -2.11 -5.99
CA ASP A 22 13.28 -0.90 -6.80
C ASP A 22 12.03 -0.01 -6.67
N ALA A 23 10.84 -0.61 -6.57
CA ALA A 23 9.60 0.10 -6.27
C ALA A 23 9.64 0.77 -4.89
N GLU A 24 10.09 0.06 -3.84
CA GLU A 24 10.28 0.65 -2.51
C GLU A 24 11.24 1.84 -2.56
N ARG A 25 12.40 1.69 -3.20
CA ARG A 25 13.39 2.77 -3.34
C ARG A 25 12.77 3.99 -4.04
N HIS A 26 11.99 3.76 -5.09
CA HIS A 26 11.32 4.82 -5.82
C HIS A 26 10.26 5.53 -4.98
N THR A 27 9.43 4.78 -4.24
CA THR A 27 8.46 5.34 -3.29
C THR A 27 9.15 6.23 -2.27
N TRP A 28 10.23 5.76 -1.64
CA TRP A 28 10.97 6.59 -0.68
C TRP A 28 11.63 7.81 -1.32
N SER A 29 12.15 7.69 -2.55
CA SER A 29 12.71 8.83 -3.28
C SER A 29 11.67 9.93 -3.54
N ILE A 30 10.41 9.58 -3.79
CA ILE A 30 9.32 10.56 -3.97
C ILE A 30 8.98 11.24 -2.64
N LEU A 31 9.01 10.49 -1.54
CA LEU A 31 8.59 10.96 -0.22
C LEU A 31 9.70 11.65 0.58
N ALA A 32 10.96 11.52 0.16
CA ALA A 32 12.14 11.96 0.90
C ALA A 32 12.13 13.44 1.29
N ASP A 33 11.63 14.29 0.39
CA ASP A 33 11.67 15.74 0.54
C ASP A 33 10.38 16.34 1.15
N LEU A 34 9.43 15.50 1.58
CA LEU A 34 8.21 15.97 2.21
C LEU A 34 8.48 16.51 3.62
N ALA A 35 8.29 17.81 3.79
CA ALA A 35 8.23 18.44 5.11
C ALA A 35 7.04 17.89 5.92
N PRO A 36 7.04 17.96 7.26
CA PRO A 36 5.96 17.45 8.10
C PRO A 36 4.55 17.90 7.68
N ALA A 37 4.39 19.16 7.28
CA ALA A 37 3.12 19.72 6.81
C ALA A 37 2.66 19.19 5.43
N GLN A 38 3.55 18.56 4.65
CA GLN A 38 3.22 18.00 3.34
C GLN A 38 2.72 16.55 3.40
N TRP A 39 2.78 15.91 4.57
CA TRP A 39 2.18 14.58 4.77
C TRP A 39 0.66 14.62 4.87
N GLN A 40 0.09 15.78 5.22
CA GLN A 40 -1.34 16.07 5.19
C GLN A 40 -1.56 17.38 4.43
N VAL A 41 -2.05 17.26 3.20
CA VAL A 41 -2.26 18.39 2.29
C VAL A 41 -3.72 18.83 2.26
N PRO A 42 -4.06 20.05 1.81
CA PRO A 42 -5.45 20.42 1.53
C PRO A 42 -6.12 19.45 0.56
N TYR A 43 -7.45 19.34 0.65
CA TYR A 43 -8.22 18.49 -0.26
C TYR A 43 -8.02 18.91 -1.72
N HIS A 44 -7.79 17.92 -2.57
CA HIS A 44 -7.79 18.08 -4.02
C HIS A 44 -8.28 16.78 -4.67
N ALA A 45 -9.19 16.88 -5.64
CA ALA A 45 -9.89 15.73 -6.21
C ALA A 45 -9.00 14.76 -7.01
N GLY A 46 -7.80 15.18 -7.40
CA GLY A 46 -6.88 14.42 -8.25
C GLY A 46 -5.69 13.77 -7.54
N ILE A 47 -5.58 13.85 -6.22
CA ILE A 47 -4.48 13.25 -5.45
C ILE A 47 -5.03 12.58 -4.19
N ASN A 48 -4.25 11.71 -3.55
CA ASN A 48 -4.51 11.29 -2.17
C ASN A 48 -3.58 12.02 -1.20
N PRO A 49 -3.94 12.15 0.09
CA PRO A 49 -2.98 12.58 1.11
C PRO A 49 -1.77 11.64 1.13
N PRO A 50 -0.52 12.14 1.16
CA PRO A 50 0.66 11.27 1.12
C PRO A 50 0.74 10.23 2.25
N LEU A 51 0.31 10.59 3.46
CA LEU A 51 0.23 9.64 4.58
C LEU A 51 -0.75 8.50 4.30
N TRP A 52 -1.91 8.82 3.73
CA TRP A 52 -2.92 7.83 3.36
C TRP A 52 -2.42 6.91 2.25
N GLU A 53 -1.78 7.48 1.21
CA GLU A 53 -1.26 6.74 0.07
C GLU A 53 -0.17 5.74 0.49
N LEU A 54 0.75 6.15 1.36
CA LEU A 54 1.80 5.26 1.88
C LEU A 54 1.18 4.05 2.63
N GLY A 55 0.21 4.31 3.49
CA GLY A 55 -0.52 3.26 4.20
C GLY A 55 -1.32 2.36 3.26
N HIS A 56 -1.93 2.93 2.21
CA HIS A 56 -2.65 2.19 1.18
C HIS A 56 -1.75 1.27 0.38
N VAL A 57 -0.55 1.72 -0.02
CA VAL A 57 0.42 0.88 -0.74
C VAL A 57 0.83 -0.32 0.13
N ALA A 58 1.14 -0.10 1.41
CA ALA A 58 1.41 -1.18 2.36
C ALA A 58 0.23 -2.14 2.48
N TRP A 59 -0.98 -1.62 2.73
CA TRP A 59 -2.19 -2.41 2.85
C TRP A 59 -2.50 -3.23 1.60
N PHE A 60 -2.29 -2.66 0.41
CA PHE A 60 -2.54 -3.36 -0.85
C PHE A 60 -1.58 -4.53 -1.04
N MET A 61 -0.28 -4.33 -0.78
CA MET A 61 0.71 -5.43 -0.80
C MET A 61 0.35 -6.51 0.22
N GLU A 62 -0.03 -6.11 1.42
CA GLU A 62 -0.40 -7.01 2.50
C GLU A 62 -1.62 -7.87 2.11
N TRP A 63 -2.69 -7.23 1.62
CA TRP A 63 -3.94 -7.89 1.23
C TRP A 63 -3.69 -8.99 0.21
N TRP A 64 -3.02 -8.67 -0.89
CA TRP A 64 -2.86 -9.59 -2.02
C TRP A 64 -1.77 -10.62 -1.85
N VAL A 65 -0.73 -10.35 -1.05
CA VAL A 65 0.43 -11.24 -0.94
C VAL A 65 0.48 -11.98 0.39
N LEU A 66 0.19 -11.31 1.51
CA LEU A 66 0.39 -11.85 2.86
C LEU A 66 -0.89 -12.39 3.49
N ARG A 67 -2.05 -11.83 3.15
CA ARG A 67 -3.32 -12.17 3.79
C ARG A 67 -4.09 -13.29 3.10
N GLU A 68 -3.48 -13.99 2.15
CA GLU A 68 -4.09 -15.12 1.43
C GLU A 68 -5.48 -14.78 0.88
N SER A 69 -5.62 -13.55 0.34
CA SER A 69 -6.91 -13.07 -0.16
C SER A 69 -7.42 -13.99 -1.27
N GLN A 70 -8.63 -14.50 -1.11
CA GLN A 70 -9.27 -15.38 -2.08
C GLN A 70 -10.58 -14.78 -2.56
N ALA A 71 -11.03 -15.21 -3.73
CA ALA A 71 -12.38 -14.92 -4.18
C ALA A 71 -13.37 -15.52 -3.17
N ALA A 72 -14.19 -14.68 -2.57
CA ALA A 72 -15.36 -15.09 -1.81
C ALA A 72 -16.52 -15.36 -2.79
N ALA A 73 -17.59 -16.00 -2.32
CA ALA A 73 -18.78 -16.21 -3.15
C ALA A 73 -19.27 -14.86 -3.73
N GLY A 74 -19.24 -14.72 -5.06
CA GLY A 74 -19.53 -13.48 -5.79
C GLY A 74 -18.28 -12.77 -6.30
N VAL A 75 -18.33 -11.42 -6.35
CA VAL A 75 -17.27 -10.56 -6.92
C VAL A 75 -16.32 -9.99 -5.84
N HIS A 76 -16.53 -10.38 -4.58
CA HIS A 76 -15.76 -9.86 -3.46
C HIS A 76 -14.58 -10.76 -3.15
N THR A 77 -13.45 -10.17 -2.78
CA THR A 77 -12.34 -10.91 -2.19
C THR A 77 -12.40 -10.78 -0.68
N ALA A 78 -11.98 -11.82 0.02
CA ALA A 78 -11.89 -11.83 1.47
C ALA A 78 -10.46 -12.18 1.87
N ALA A 79 -9.91 -11.44 2.84
CA ALA A 79 -8.64 -11.76 3.47
C ALA A 79 -8.78 -13.03 4.33
N GLY A 80 -7.86 -13.97 4.16
CA GLY A 80 -7.76 -15.18 4.99
C GLY A 80 -7.02 -14.95 6.32
N ARG A 81 -6.31 -13.83 6.47
CA ARG A 81 -5.59 -13.45 7.71
C ARG A 81 -5.94 -12.02 8.14
N PRO A 82 -5.84 -11.67 9.43
CA PRO A 82 -5.95 -10.27 9.87
C PRO A 82 -4.78 -9.42 9.36
N SER A 83 -4.93 -8.11 9.39
CA SER A 83 -3.83 -7.18 9.07
C SER A 83 -2.82 -7.13 10.22
N LEU A 84 -1.56 -6.91 9.89
CA LEU A 84 -0.45 -6.60 10.79
C LEU A 84 -0.69 -5.27 11.53
N LEU A 85 -1.39 -4.32 10.90
CA LEU A 85 -1.83 -3.09 11.54
C LEU A 85 -3.31 -3.20 11.88
N SER A 86 -3.61 -3.24 13.18
CA SER A 86 -5.00 -3.33 13.64
C SER A 86 -5.83 -2.15 13.14
N GLY A 87 -6.98 -2.43 12.54
CA GLY A 87 -7.87 -1.41 11.96
C GLY A 87 -7.49 -0.94 10.54
N ALA A 88 -6.42 -1.45 9.93
CA ALA A 88 -5.95 -0.99 8.61
C ALA A 88 -7.04 -1.01 7.51
N ASP A 89 -7.92 -2.01 7.52
CA ASP A 89 -9.02 -2.13 6.54
C ASP A 89 -9.99 -0.92 6.59
N ALA A 90 -10.18 -0.30 7.76
CA ALA A 90 -11.05 0.86 7.91
C ALA A 90 -10.41 2.17 7.37
N TRP A 91 -9.07 2.20 7.29
CA TRP A 91 -8.34 3.37 6.81
C TRP A 91 -7.96 3.25 5.35
N PHE A 92 -7.47 2.09 4.92
CA PHE A 92 -6.69 1.95 3.69
C PHE A 92 -7.38 1.12 2.59
N ASP A 93 -8.55 0.52 2.85
CA ASP A 93 -9.34 -0.14 1.81
C ASP A 93 -9.98 0.91 0.89
N SER A 94 -9.38 1.12 -0.29
CA SER A 94 -9.84 2.12 -1.26
C SER A 94 -11.21 1.80 -1.87
N ALA A 95 -11.70 0.56 -1.77
CA ALA A 95 -13.05 0.18 -2.19
C ALA A 95 -14.11 0.57 -1.15
N ARG A 96 -13.71 0.76 0.12
CA ARG A 96 -14.60 1.16 1.22
C ARG A 96 -14.49 2.63 1.58
N VAL A 97 -13.27 3.18 1.54
CA VAL A 97 -13.00 4.56 1.93
C VAL A 97 -13.16 5.48 0.73
N ALA A 98 -14.25 6.27 0.76
CA ALA A 98 -14.50 7.27 -0.26
C ALA A 98 -13.34 8.28 -0.32
N HIS A 99 -13.01 8.72 -1.54
CA HIS A 99 -11.84 9.57 -1.77
C HIS A 99 -11.79 10.80 -0.86
N ARG A 100 -12.90 11.52 -0.71
CA ARG A 100 -12.98 12.73 0.11
C ARG A 100 -12.74 12.46 1.59
N ASP A 101 -13.14 11.28 2.08
CA ASP A 101 -13.05 10.92 3.49
C ASP A 101 -11.61 10.64 3.92
N ARG A 102 -10.70 10.36 2.97
CA ARG A 102 -9.27 10.09 3.22
C ARG A 102 -8.56 11.22 3.99
N TRP A 103 -9.08 12.45 3.93
CA TRP A 103 -8.56 13.61 4.68
C TRP A 103 -9.11 13.75 6.10
N LEU A 104 -10.17 13.02 6.43
CA LEU A 104 -10.90 13.15 7.70
C LEU A 104 -10.69 11.95 8.62
N LEU A 105 -9.98 10.93 8.14
CA LEU A 105 -9.66 9.73 8.91
C LEU A 105 -8.69 10.06 10.05
N ASP A 106 -8.97 9.47 11.21
CA ASP A 106 -8.01 9.42 12.32
C ASP A 106 -6.94 8.38 12.02
N LEU A 107 -6.00 8.74 11.15
CA LEU A 107 -4.92 7.87 10.70
C LEU A 107 -3.87 7.66 11.81
N PRO A 108 -3.18 6.50 11.82
CA PRO A 108 -1.98 6.33 12.62
C PRO A 108 -0.93 7.39 12.31
N SER A 109 -0.01 7.60 13.26
CA SER A 109 1.11 8.52 13.05
C SER A 109 1.96 8.11 11.84
N LEU A 110 2.68 9.08 11.25
CA LEU A 110 3.61 8.79 10.16
C LEU A 110 4.62 7.70 10.53
N ALA A 111 5.14 7.69 11.76
CA ALA A 111 6.04 6.64 12.22
C ALA A 111 5.37 5.26 12.18
N ALA A 112 4.14 5.13 12.70
CA ALA A 112 3.39 3.88 12.69
C ALA A 112 3.08 3.39 11.26
N VAL A 113 2.75 4.30 10.33
CA VAL A 113 2.52 3.94 8.93
C VAL A 113 3.82 3.48 8.24
N ARG A 114 4.96 4.11 8.56
CA ARG A 114 6.28 3.67 8.05
C ARG A 114 6.67 2.30 8.58
N ASP A 115 6.46 2.07 9.88
CA ASP A 115 6.73 0.77 10.51
C ASP A 115 5.85 -0.34 9.89
N TYR A 116 4.56 -0.03 9.66
CA TYR A 116 3.64 -0.93 8.96
C TYR A 116 4.10 -1.22 7.52
N PHE A 117 4.47 -0.19 6.76
CA PHE A 117 5.01 -0.36 5.41
C PHE A 117 6.23 -1.30 5.41
N SER A 118 7.22 -1.03 6.27
CA SER A 118 8.43 -1.85 6.35
C SER A 118 8.13 -3.29 6.75
N ALA A 119 7.25 -3.51 7.74
CA ALA A 119 6.86 -4.86 8.17
C ALA A 119 6.18 -5.67 7.06
N VAL A 120 5.26 -5.04 6.31
CA VAL A 120 4.63 -5.68 5.14
C VAL A 120 5.66 -5.96 4.06
N HIS A 121 6.50 -4.98 3.74
CA HIS A 121 7.49 -5.10 2.68
C HIS A 121 8.48 -6.24 2.94
N ASP A 122 8.99 -6.35 4.17
CA ASP A 122 9.85 -7.46 4.58
C ASP A 122 9.14 -8.81 4.52
N GLY A 123 7.87 -8.87 4.95
CA GLY A 123 7.04 -10.07 4.83
C GLY A 123 6.87 -10.52 3.39
N VAL A 124 6.64 -9.58 2.45
CA VAL A 124 6.52 -9.89 1.02
C VAL A 124 7.84 -10.40 0.45
N ARG A 125 8.98 -9.78 0.80
CA ARG A 125 10.30 -10.18 0.31
C ARG A 125 10.70 -11.59 0.75
N ALA A 126 10.23 -12.01 1.93
CA ALA A 126 10.50 -13.32 2.52
C ALA A 126 9.70 -14.47 1.89
N LYS A 127 8.60 -14.18 1.19
CA LYS A 127 7.77 -15.19 0.51
C LYS A 127 8.50 -15.82 -0.69
#